data_AF-A0A9L0SUD0-F1
#
_entry.id   AF-A0A9L0SUD0-F1
#
_cell.length_a   1.000
_cell.length_b   1.000
_cell.length_c   1.000
_cell.angle_alpha   90.00
_cell.angle_beta   90.00
_cell.angle_gamma   90.00
#
_symmetry.space_group_name_H-M   'P 1'
#
loop_
_entity.id
_entity.type
_entity.pdbx_description
1 polymer ?
#
loop_
_entity_poly.entity_id
_entity_poly.type
_entity_poly.pdbx_seq_one_letter_code
_entity_poly.pdbx_strand_id
1 'polypeptide(L)'
;MYYVLQFLKEDLPKVVVQGIPEVSRAVIHIDEQSGKEKYKLLVEGDNLRAVMATHGVKGTRTTSNNTYEVEKTLGIEAARTTIINEIQYTMVNHGMSIDRRHVMLLSDLMTYKGEVLGITRFGLAKMKESVLMLASFEKTADHLFDAAYFGQKDSVCAEL
;
A
#
# COMPACT_ATOMS: atom_id res chain seq x y z
N MET A 1 -40.01 17.73 16.74
CA MET A 1 -39.21 17.30 17.91
C MET A 1 -38.86 15.82 17.87
N TYR A 2 -39.80 14.91 17.56
CA TYR A 2 -39.55 13.46 17.46
C TYR A 2 -38.44 13.06 16.46
N TYR A 3 -38.39 13.66 15.26
CA TYR A 3 -37.35 13.37 14.26
C TYR A 3 -35.92 13.67 14.73
N VAL A 4 -35.73 14.75 15.48
CA VAL A 4 -34.42 15.15 16.00
C VAL A 4 -33.94 14.16 17.07
N LEU A 5 -34.85 13.67 17.89
CA LEU A 5 -34.54 12.71 18.95
C LEU A 5 -34.22 11.31 18.38
N GLN A 6 -34.91 10.93 17.29
CA GLN A 6 -34.62 9.69 16.58
C GLN A 6 -33.25 9.75 15.86
N PHE A 7 -32.94 10.88 15.23
CA PHE A 7 -31.64 11.12 14.61
C PHE A 7 -30.49 11.05 15.63
N LEU A 8 -30.61 11.77 16.75
CA LEU A 8 -29.59 11.74 17.81
C LEU A 8 -29.42 10.36 18.44
N LYS A 9 -30.50 9.57 18.58
CA LYS A 9 -30.43 8.20 19.08
C LYS A 9 -29.67 7.26 18.14
N GLU A 10 -29.78 7.47 16.84
CA GLU A 10 -29.04 6.68 15.82
C GLU A 10 -27.57 7.09 15.71
N ASP A 11 -27.24 8.34 15.98
CA ASP A 11 -25.86 8.85 15.88
C ASP A 11 -25.06 8.73 17.19
N LEU A 12 -25.72 8.72 18.36
CA LEU A 12 -25.06 8.56 19.66
C LEU A 12 -24.08 7.36 19.70
N PRO A 13 -24.41 6.17 19.19
CA PRO A 13 -23.52 5.00 19.22
C PRO A 13 -22.30 5.14 18.31
N LYS A 14 -22.32 6.05 17.34
CA LYS A 14 -21.22 6.25 16.38
C LYS A 14 -20.16 7.22 16.90
N VAL A 15 -20.44 7.92 18.00
CA VAL A 15 -19.52 8.91 18.56
C VAL A 15 -18.34 8.18 19.23
N VAL A 16 -17.13 8.46 18.73
CA VAL A 16 -15.89 7.94 19.33
C VAL A 16 -15.58 8.76 20.58
N VAL A 17 -15.68 8.12 21.75
CA VAL A 17 -15.41 8.77 23.05
C VAL A 17 -13.91 8.97 23.28
N GLN A 18 -13.09 7.98 22.92
CA GLN A 18 -11.63 8.03 23.03
C GLN A 18 -10.99 7.00 22.09
N GLY A 19 -9.93 7.40 21.39
CA GLY A 19 -9.17 6.53 20.49
C GLY A 19 -9.01 7.11 19.10
N ILE A 20 -8.47 6.29 18.19
CA ILE A 20 -8.34 6.62 16.77
C ILE A 20 -9.59 6.08 16.07
N PRO A 21 -10.38 6.93 15.37
CA PRO A 21 -11.65 6.51 14.78
C PRO A 21 -11.49 5.47 13.66
N GLU A 22 -10.35 5.44 12.99
CA GLU A 22 -10.04 4.52 11.89
C GLU A 22 -9.53 3.14 12.36
N VAL A 23 -9.35 2.96 13.67
CA VAL A 23 -8.89 1.69 14.27
C VAL A 23 -10.08 0.88 14.76
N SER A 24 -10.22 -0.34 14.23
CA SER A 24 -11.33 -1.24 14.55
C SER A 24 -11.08 -2.06 15.83
N ARG A 25 -9.88 -2.63 15.98
CA ARG A 25 -9.48 -3.39 17.18
C ARG A 25 -7.97 -3.40 17.35
N ALA A 26 -7.53 -3.66 18.57
CA ALA A 26 -6.14 -3.91 18.88
C ALA A 26 -6.00 -5.14 19.77
N VAL A 27 -5.06 -6.02 19.45
CA VAL A 27 -4.78 -7.28 20.15
C VAL A 27 -3.34 -7.27 20.66
N ILE A 28 -3.15 -7.67 21.90
CA ILE A 28 -1.82 -7.77 22.50
C ILE A 28 -1.30 -9.19 22.29
N HIS A 29 -0.14 -9.30 21.65
CA HIS A 29 0.58 -10.54 21.46
C HIS A 29 1.87 -10.52 22.28
N ILE A 30 2.12 -11.57 23.06
CA ILE A 30 3.33 -11.70 23.88
C ILE A 30 4.32 -12.53 23.09
N ASP A 31 5.48 -11.94 22.79
CA ASP A 31 6.55 -12.61 22.07
C ASP A 31 7.59 -13.14 23.08
N GLU A 32 7.62 -14.47 23.26
CA GLU A 32 8.50 -15.15 24.23
C GLU A 32 9.88 -15.51 23.65
N GLN A 33 10.11 -15.31 22.35
CA GLN A 33 11.28 -15.84 21.65
C GLN A 33 12.65 -15.26 22.09
N SER A 34 12.67 -14.18 22.88
CA SER A 34 13.90 -13.43 23.19
C SER A 34 14.33 -13.49 24.67
N GLY A 35 13.70 -14.31 25.51
CA GLY A 35 14.02 -14.37 26.96
C GLY A 35 13.72 -13.10 27.75
N LYS A 36 13.16 -12.08 27.10
CA LYS A 36 12.57 -10.87 27.69
C LYS A 36 11.17 -10.74 27.12
N GLU A 37 10.16 -10.68 28.00
CA GLU A 37 8.76 -10.50 27.62
C GLU A 37 8.61 -9.20 26.83
N LYS A 38 8.34 -9.30 25.53
CA LYS A 38 8.04 -8.16 24.66
C LYS A 38 6.58 -8.22 24.27
N TYR A 39 5.82 -7.19 24.63
CA TYR A 39 4.47 -7.00 24.15
C TYR A 39 4.51 -6.40 22.74
N LYS A 40 3.89 -7.10 21.78
CA LYS A 40 3.60 -6.60 20.44
C LYS A 40 2.12 -6.26 20.36
N LEU A 41 1.80 -5.04 19.95
CA LEU A 41 0.43 -4.64 19.69
C LEU A 41 0.13 -4.86 18.20
N LEU A 42 -0.87 -5.69 17.92
CA LEU A 42 -1.42 -5.88 16.57
C LEU A 42 -2.67 -5.03 16.46
N VAL A 43 -2.63 -4.01 15.60
CA VAL A 43 -3.74 -3.08 15.40
C VAL A 43 -4.37 -3.37 14.05
N GLU A 44 -5.69 -3.59 14.03
CA GLU A 44 -6.47 -3.69 12.81
C GLU A 44 -7.16 -2.36 12.55
N GLY A 45 -6.72 -1.65 11.52
CA GLY A 45 -7.31 -0.39 11.10
C GLY A 45 -6.37 0.38 10.21
N ASP A 46 -6.79 1.59 9.87
CA ASP A 46 -6.01 2.54 9.10
C ASP A 46 -5.53 3.68 10.02
N ASN A 47 -4.57 4.47 9.56
CA ASN A 47 -3.87 5.58 10.22
C ASN A 47 -2.65 5.22 11.08
N LEU A 48 -1.65 4.64 10.42
CA LEU A 48 -0.29 4.40 10.92
C LEU A 48 0.32 5.64 11.56
N ARG A 49 0.09 6.84 11.02
CA ARG A 49 0.65 8.09 11.58
C ARG A 49 0.15 8.34 13.00
N ALA A 50 -1.15 8.23 13.23
CA ALA A 50 -1.74 8.41 14.55
C ALA A 50 -1.28 7.32 15.53
N VAL A 51 -1.22 6.06 15.07
CA VAL A 51 -0.72 4.94 15.87
C VAL A 51 0.74 5.15 16.28
N MET A 52 1.61 5.59 15.36
CA MET A 52 3.02 5.89 15.64
C MET A 52 3.21 7.05 16.62
N ALA A 53 2.32 8.05 16.59
CA ALA A 53 2.36 9.22 17.47
C ALA A 53 1.80 8.94 18.88
N THR A 54 1.17 7.79 19.10
CA THR A 54 0.57 7.43 20.38
C THR A 54 1.65 7.20 21.44
N HIS A 55 1.48 7.82 22.62
CA HIS A 55 2.43 7.68 23.72
C HIS A 55 2.57 6.21 24.17
N GLY A 56 3.81 5.76 24.38
CA GLY A 56 4.14 4.37 24.72
C GLY A 56 4.41 3.46 23.52
N VAL A 57 4.03 3.86 22.30
CA VAL A 57 4.35 3.12 21.07
C VAL A 57 5.73 3.53 20.54
N LYS A 58 6.55 2.55 20.16
CA LYS A 58 7.85 2.79 19.51
C LYS A 58 7.67 2.93 18.00
N GLY A 59 7.37 4.14 17.53
CA GLY A 59 7.13 4.43 16.11
C GLY A 59 8.25 3.96 15.16
N THR A 60 9.52 3.94 15.59
CA THR A 60 10.65 3.46 14.77
C THR A 60 10.61 1.97 14.43
N ARG A 61 9.80 1.19 15.15
CA ARG A 61 9.63 -0.26 14.93
C ARG A 61 8.20 -0.63 14.54
N THR A 62 7.34 0.36 14.32
CA THR A 62 5.97 0.14 13.86
C THR A 62 5.99 -0.10 12.36
N THR A 63 5.26 -1.12 11.91
CA THR A 63 5.11 -1.48 10.49
C THR A 63 3.64 -1.57 10.15
N SER A 64 3.28 -1.30 8.90
CA SER A 64 1.93 -1.50 8.35
C SER A 64 2.03 -2.38 7.11
N ASN A 65 0.99 -3.18 6.88
CA ASN A 65 0.82 -3.99 5.67
C ASN A 65 0.33 -3.14 4.48
N ASN A 66 -0.27 -1.98 4.74
CA ASN A 66 -0.78 -1.09 3.71
C ASN A 66 0.35 -0.22 3.13
N THR A 67 0.83 -0.57 1.94
CA THR A 67 1.96 0.11 1.28
C THR A 67 1.66 1.56 0.92
N TYR A 68 0.41 1.88 0.57
CA TYR A 68 -0.01 3.24 0.22
C TYR A 68 -0.04 4.17 1.43
N GLU A 69 -0.45 3.63 2.58
CA GLU A 69 -0.36 4.35 3.85
C GLU A 69 1.09 4.59 4.27
N VAL A 70 1.95 3.58 4.12
CA VAL A 70 3.39 3.69 4.41
C VAL A 70 4.04 4.75 3.51
N GLU A 71 3.70 4.77 2.22
CA GLU A 71 4.16 5.80 1.28
C GLU A 71 3.81 7.20 1.77
N LYS A 72 2.56 7.43 2.17
CA LYS A 72 2.09 8.74 2.64
C LYS A 72 2.73 9.20 3.95
N THR A 73 3.11 8.27 4.82
CA THR A 73 3.57 8.58 6.18
C THR A 73 5.08 8.58 6.31
N LEU A 74 5.76 7.64 5.66
CA LEU A 74 7.21 7.40 5.74
C LEU A 74 7.95 7.67 4.42
N GLY A 75 7.23 7.75 3.29
CA GLY A 75 7.81 8.04 1.97
C GLY A 75 8.02 6.79 1.11
N ILE A 76 8.48 7.03 -0.13
CA ILE A 76 8.54 6.01 -1.18
C ILE A 76 9.54 4.87 -0.89
N GLU A 77 10.69 5.18 -0.27
CA GLU A 77 11.70 4.15 0.07
C GLU A 77 11.23 3.20 1.18
N ALA A 78 10.46 3.72 2.13
CA ALA A 78 9.81 2.89 3.14
C ALA A 78 8.77 1.98 2.50
N ALA A 79 7.95 2.53 1.59
CA ALA A 79 6.96 1.74 0.85
C ALA A 79 7.60 0.64 0.01
N ARG A 80 8.68 0.95 -0.72
CA ARG A 80 9.50 -0.01 -1.46
C ARG A 80 9.96 -1.16 -0.57
N THR A 81 10.50 -0.85 0.60
CA THR A 81 10.98 -1.85 1.55
C THR A 81 9.82 -2.70 2.09
N THR A 82 8.66 -2.10 2.37
CA THR A 82 7.44 -2.81 2.78
C THR A 82 6.96 -3.78 1.69
N ILE A 83 6.92 -3.37 0.42
CA ILE A 83 6.55 -4.25 -0.71
C ILE A 83 7.46 -5.49 -0.74
N ILE A 84 8.78 -5.29 -0.63
CA ILE A 84 9.75 -6.41 -0.63
C ILE A 84 9.46 -7.39 0.51
N ASN A 85 9.26 -6.86 1.72
CA ASN A 85 9.07 -7.69 2.91
C ASN A 85 7.73 -8.42 2.89
N GLU A 86 6.64 -7.77 2.47
CA GLU A 86 5.31 -8.38 2.38
C GLU A 86 5.26 -9.51 1.35
N ILE A 87 5.79 -9.27 0.14
CA ILE A 87 5.85 -10.30 -0.90
C ILE A 87 6.67 -11.50 -0.41
N GLN A 88 7.84 -11.25 0.17
CA GLN A 88 8.69 -12.31 0.70
C GLN A 88 8.00 -13.06 1.85
N TYR A 89 7.30 -12.37 2.75
CA TYR A 89 6.55 -12.97 3.85
C TYR A 89 5.43 -13.88 3.34
N THR A 90 4.60 -13.42 2.40
CA THR A 90 3.52 -14.23 1.83
C THR A 90 4.05 -15.46 1.08
N MET A 91 5.10 -15.30 0.28
CA MET A 91 5.69 -16.41 -0.49
C MET A 91 6.25 -17.50 0.43
N VAL A 92 6.98 -17.12 1.48
CA VAL A 92 7.55 -18.06 2.46
C VAL A 92 6.45 -18.78 3.23
N ASN A 93 5.36 -18.10 3.60
CA ASN A 93 4.21 -18.72 4.28
C ASN A 93 3.51 -19.78 3.41
N HIS A 94 3.59 -19.66 2.09
CA HIS A 94 3.10 -20.67 1.15
C HIS A 94 4.16 -21.72 0.75
N GLY A 95 5.32 -21.74 1.39
CA GLY A 95 6.40 -22.70 1.11
C GLY A 95 7.16 -22.43 -0.19
N MET A 96 7.01 -21.25 -0.80
CA MET A 96 7.74 -20.86 -1.99
C MET A 96 9.04 -20.14 -1.60
N SER A 97 10.16 -20.59 -2.14
CA SER A 97 11.46 -19.92 -2.01
C SER A 97 11.76 -19.15 -3.29
N ILE A 98 11.83 -17.82 -3.19
CA ILE A 98 12.16 -16.92 -4.30
C ILE A 98 13.36 -16.08 -3.86
N ASP A 99 14.33 -15.92 -4.77
CA ASP A 99 15.48 -15.07 -4.52
C ASP A 99 15.04 -13.61 -4.37
N ARG A 100 15.52 -12.96 -3.31
CA ARG A 100 15.18 -11.57 -2.97
C ARG A 100 15.43 -10.59 -4.12
N ARG A 101 16.40 -10.87 -5.00
CA ARG A 101 16.73 -10.01 -6.16
C ARG A 101 15.56 -9.87 -7.13
N HIS A 102 14.75 -10.91 -7.33
CA HIS A 102 13.57 -10.83 -8.19
C HIS A 102 12.50 -9.90 -7.59
N VAL A 103 12.27 -10.02 -6.30
CA VAL A 103 11.30 -9.20 -5.56
C VAL A 103 11.77 -7.75 -5.47
N MET A 104 13.08 -7.52 -5.30
CA MET A 104 13.68 -6.19 -5.35
C MET A 104 13.42 -5.51 -6.69
N LEU A 105 13.71 -6.19 -7.80
CA LEU A 105 13.48 -5.63 -9.14
C LEU A 105 12.02 -5.25 -9.37
N LEU A 106 11.08 -6.10 -8.94
CA LEU A 106 9.65 -5.81 -9.02
C LEU A 106 9.29 -4.56 -8.20
N SER A 107 9.82 -4.47 -6.98
CA SER A 107 9.54 -3.34 -6.08
C SER A 107 10.14 -2.03 -6.61
N ASP A 108 11.33 -2.09 -7.21
CA ASP A 108 11.95 -0.96 -7.92
C ASP A 108 11.07 -0.47 -9.08
N LEU A 109 10.59 -1.40 -9.91
CA LEU A 109 9.69 -1.08 -11.02
C LEU A 109 8.37 -0.43 -10.54
N MET A 110 7.87 -0.83 -9.37
CA MET A 110 6.66 -0.26 -8.79
C MET A 110 6.87 1.14 -8.18
N THR A 111 8.11 1.55 -7.88
CA THR A 111 8.38 2.75 -7.06
C THR A 111 9.28 3.81 -7.71
N TYR A 112 9.95 3.51 -8.84
CA TYR A 112 10.93 4.42 -9.46
C TYR A 112 10.37 5.79 -9.90
N LYS A 113 9.06 5.91 -10.15
CA LYS A 113 8.40 7.19 -10.53
C LYS A 113 8.14 8.11 -9.33
N GLY A 114 8.42 7.67 -8.10
CA GLY A 114 8.19 8.44 -6.88
C GLY A 114 6.80 8.29 -6.26
N GLU A 115 5.94 7.44 -6.82
CA GLU A 115 4.66 7.00 -6.24
C GLU A 115 4.56 5.47 -6.36
N VAL A 116 3.78 4.82 -5.49
CA VAL A 116 3.56 3.36 -5.60
C VAL A 116 2.58 3.08 -6.73
N LEU A 117 3.08 2.53 -7.83
CA LEU A 117 2.30 2.16 -9.01
C LEU A 117 2.05 0.65 -9.04
N GLY A 118 0.78 0.26 -9.13
CA GLY A 118 0.40 -1.14 -9.31
C GLY A 118 0.64 -1.64 -10.73
N ILE A 119 0.91 -2.93 -10.91
CA ILE A 119 1.01 -3.58 -12.23
C ILE A 119 -0.41 -3.88 -12.76
N THR A 120 -1.12 -2.80 -13.11
CA THR A 120 -2.48 -2.83 -13.67
C THR A 120 -2.55 -1.89 -14.87
N ARG A 121 -3.61 -1.94 -15.68
CA ARG A 121 -3.80 -1.05 -16.84
C ARG A 121 -3.60 0.44 -16.54
N PHE A 122 -4.01 0.90 -15.35
CA PHE A 122 -3.88 2.30 -14.94
C PHE A 122 -2.47 2.63 -14.45
N GLY A 123 -1.80 1.69 -13.78
CA GLY A 123 -0.43 1.90 -13.30
C GLY A 123 0.59 1.79 -14.42
N LEU A 124 0.41 0.86 -15.37
CA LEU A 124 1.29 0.71 -16.54
C LEU A 124 1.22 1.92 -17.47
N ALA A 125 0.03 2.52 -17.65
CA ALA A 125 -0.13 3.76 -18.41
C ALA A 125 0.65 4.94 -17.81
N LYS A 126 0.94 4.92 -16.50
CA LYS A 126 1.81 5.91 -15.83
C LYS A 126 3.30 5.55 -15.88
N MET A 127 3.64 4.28 -16.02
CA MET A 127 5.03 3.80 -16.07
C MET A 127 5.65 3.94 -17.47
N LYS A 128 4.92 3.52 -18.51
CA LYS A 128 5.45 3.36 -19.88
C LYS A 128 4.95 4.44 -20.82
N GLU A 129 5.85 4.94 -21.65
CA GLU A 129 5.56 5.95 -22.67
C GLU A 129 5.27 5.33 -24.05
N SER A 130 5.53 4.04 -24.25
CA SER A 130 5.30 3.36 -25.53
C SER A 130 3.83 2.98 -25.73
N VAL A 131 3.24 3.54 -26.77
CA VAL A 131 1.84 3.32 -27.18
C VAL A 131 1.62 1.88 -27.60
N LEU A 132 2.54 1.30 -28.38
CA LEU A 132 2.40 -0.08 -28.86
C LEU A 132 2.44 -1.08 -27.71
N MET A 133 3.27 -0.81 -26.70
CA MET A 133 3.35 -1.63 -25.51
C MET A 133 2.10 -1.50 -24.63
N LEU A 134 1.50 -0.32 -24.51
CA LEU A 134 0.23 -0.16 -23.80
C LEU A 134 -0.92 -0.84 -24.53
N ALA A 135 -0.97 -0.69 -25.86
CA ALA A 135 -2.01 -1.26 -26.72
C ALA A 135 -2.01 -2.80 -26.72
N SER A 136 -0.87 -3.44 -26.45
CA SER A 136 -0.75 -4.91 -26.35
C SER A 136 -1.18 -5.47 -24.98
N PHE A 137 -1.12 -4.67 -23.91
CA PHE A 137 -1.48 -5.12 -22.57
C PHE A 137 -3.00 -5.07 -22.34
N GLU A 138 -3.71 -4.03 -22.83
CA GLU A 138 -5.17 -3.89 -22.75
C GLU A 138 -5.63 -2.65 -23.56
N LYS A 139 -6.94 -2.50 -23.85
CA LYS A 139 -7.54 -1.30 -24.49
C LYS A 139 -6.83 -0.79 -25.75
N THR A 140 -6.56 -1.70 -26.69
CA THR A 140 -5.80 -1.41 -27.92
C THR A 140 -6.32 -0.21 -28.71
N ALA A 141 -7.64 -0.15 -28.96
CA ALA A 141 -8.22 0.93 -29.78
C ALA A 141 -8.10 2.30 -29.09
N ASP A 142 -8.45 2.39 -27.81
CA ASP A 142 -8.38 3.64 -27.03
C ASP A 142 -6.97 4.22 -27.06
N HIS A 143 -5.95 3.41 -26.78
CA HIS A 143 -4.56 3.86 -26.76
C HIS A 143 -4.06 4.32 -28.14
N LEU A 144 -4.47 3.65 -29.22
CA LEU A 144 -4.10 4.06 -30.58
C LEU A 144 -4.81 5.34 -31.02
N PHE A 145 -6.10 5.50 -30.71
CA PHE A 145 -6.85 6.71 -31.02
C PHE A 145 -6.33 7.92 -30.25
N ASP A 146 -6.07 7.76 -28.95
CA ASP A 146 -5.49 8.82 -28.12
C ASP A 146 -4.10 9.20 -28.62
N ALA A 147 -3.25 8.23 -28.93
CA ALA A 147 -1.91 8.50 -29.47
C ALA A 147 -1.96 9.22 -30.82
N ALA A 148 -2.87 8.83 -31.72
CA ALA A 148 -3.07 9.50 -33.00
C ALA A 148 -3.59 10.93 -32.82
N TYR A 149 -4.52 11.14 -31.88
CA TYR A 149 -5.09 12.45 -31.56
C TYR A 149 -4.04 13.41 -30.97
N PHE A 150 -3.20 12.93 -30.04
CA PHE A 150 -2.14 13.72 -29.42
C PHE A 150 -0.85 13.77 -30.24
N GLY A 151 -0.75 13.06 -31.36
CA GLY A 151 0.44 13.01 -32.21
C GLY A 151 1.68 12.43 -31.49
N GLN A 152 1.48 11.44 -30.60
CA GLN A 152 2.56 10.80 -29.86
C GLN A 152 3.53 10.10 -30.81
N LYS A 153 4.83 10.20 -30.52
CA LYS A 153 5.89 9.51 -31.24
C LYS A 153 6.46 8.41 -30.36
N ASP A 154 6.25 7.17 -30.78
CA ASP A 154 6.80 6.00 -30.09
C ASP A 154 8.18 5.66 -30.68
N SER A 155 9.22 5.69 -29.85
CA SER A 155 10.55 5.24 -30.24
C SER A 155 10.60 3.73 -30.18
N VAL A 156 10.78 3.07 -31.32
CA VAL A 156 10.99 1.61 -31.37
C VAL A 156 12.42 1.30 -30.93
N CYS A 157 12.66 1.38 -29.63
CA CYS A 157 13.81 0.74 -29.03
C CYS A 157 13.55 -0.76 -29.07
N ALA A 158 14.25 -1.48 -29.96
CA ALA A 158 14.40 -2.91 -29.80
C ALA A 158 15.20 -3.13 -28.51
N GLU A 159 14.51 -3.20 -27.37
CA GLU A 159 15.11 -3.74 -26.14
C GLU A 159 15.35 -5.24 -26.39
N LEU A 160 16.59 -5.54 -26.80
CA LEU A 160 17.22 -6.85 -26.65
C LEU A 160 17.84 -6.95 -25.26
#